data_AF-A0A9E0FJF2-F1
#
_entry.id   AF-A0A9E0FJF2-F1
#
_cell.length_a   1.000
_cell.length_b   1.000
_cell.length_c   1.000
_cell.angle_alpha   90.00
_cell.angle_beta   90.00
_cell.angle_gamma   90.00
#
_symmetry.space_group_name_H-M   'P 1'
#
loop_
_entity.id
_entity.type
_entity.pdbx_description
1 polymer ?
#
loop_
_entity_poly.entity_id
_entity_poly.type
_entity_poly.pdbx_seq_one_letter_code
_entity_poly.pdbx_strand_id
1 'polypeptide(L)'
;MNNSIAVHSHTDLINIYNNECNNYSESVNNRQYNIDKRNSDNIFNIKHNSLGHNNSDNRYCICNNILLKLIIPVIILAVITLGSIMVKASETDTRPYLKKYYTSVEVTSDDTLWSLEADYNNGLEDRNTYINNIMQLNNMTSDTIITGNHLLLYYYSSEHN
;
A
#
# COMPACT_ATOMS: atom_id res chain seq x y z
N MET A 1 42.36 95.83 28.51
CA MET A 1 42.62 94.61 27.72
C MET A 1 41.27 94.03 27.35
N ASN A 2 40.86 94.24 26.11
CA ASN A 2 39.52 93.90 25.62
C ASN A 2 39.50 92.43 25.20
N ASN A 3 38.87 91.56 25.98
CA ASN A 3 38.38 90.30 25.47
C ASN A 3 36.89 90.46 25.17
N SER A 4 36.64 90.67 23.88
CA SER A 4 35.33 90.67 23.25
C SER A 4 34.69 89.29 23.45
N ILE A 5 33.73 89.21 24.37
CA ILE A 5 32.84 88.06 24.46
C ILE A 5 31.82 88.29 23.34
N ALA A 6 31.86 87.47 22.29
CA ALA A 6 30.86 87.51 21.24
C ALA A 6 29.50 87.17 21.86
N VAL A 7 28.72 88.19 22.21
CA VAL A 7 27.32 88.05 22.62
C VAL A 7 26.53 87.85 21.33
N HIS A 8 26.24 86.60 21.00
CA HIS A 8 25.40 86.27 19.85
C HIS A 8 24.05 87.00 19.96
N SER A 9 23.62 87.63 18.87
CA SER A 9 22.33 88.31 18.78
C SER A 9 21.20 87.32 19.06
N HIS A 10 20.12 87.79 19.70
CA HIS A 10 18.94 86.96 19.98
C HIS A 10 18.41 86.27 18.72
N THR A 11 18.52 86.93 17.56
CA THR A 11 18.13 86.39 16.25
C THR A 11 19.05 85.26 15.78
N ASP A 12 20.36 85.32 16.06
CA ASP A 12 21.30 84.25 15.68
C ASP A 12 21.02 82.97 16.47
N LEU A 13 20.71 83.10 17.76
CA LEU A 13 20.35 81.98 18.62
C LEU A 13 19.05 81.30 18.17
N ILE A 14 18.06 82.08 17.73
CA ILE A 14 16.79 81.56 17.17
C ILE A 14 17.05 80.79 15.87
N ASN A 15 17.89 81.32 14.99
CA ASN A 15 18.22 80.66 13.72
C ASN A 15 18.99 79.35 13.94
N ILE A 16 19.92 79.31 14.89
CA ILE A 16 20.63 78.09 15.29
C ILE A 16 19.64 77.05 15.83
N TYR A 17 18.77 77.46 16.75
CA TYR A 17 17.74 76.58 17.32
C TYR A 17 16.82 76.00 16.24
N ASN A 18 16.32 76.83 15.32
CA ASN A 18 15.45 76.39 14.23
C ASN A 18 16.17 75.42 13.28
N ASN A 19 17.46 75.65 12.99
CA ASN A 19 18.26 74.76 12.15
C ASN A 19 18.48 73.39 12.84
N GLU A 20 18.80 73.40 14.13
CA GLU A 20 18.91 72.17 14.93
C GLU A 20 17.58 71.40 14.99
N CYS A 21 16.45 72.10 15.18
CA CYS A 21 15.12 71.50 15.14
C CYS A 21 14.79 70.87 13.78
N ASN A 22 15.12 71.55 12.68
CA ASN A 22 14.91 71.03 11.33
C ASN A 22 15.77 69.79 11.07
N ASN A 23 17.06 69.82 11.36
CA ASN A 23 17.95 68.66 11.24
C ASN A 23 17.49 67.49 12.13
N TYR A 24 17.02 67.78 13.34
CA TYR A 24 16.47 66.78 14.23
C TYR A 24 15.21 66.14 13.61
N SER A 25 14.25 66.93 13.14
CA SER A 25 13.03 66.41 12.51
C SER A 25 13.32 65.57 11.26
N GLU A 26 14.26 65.99 10.41
CA GLU A 26 14.68 65.23 9.24
C GLU A 26 15.36 63.90 9.63
N SER A 27 16.18 63.91 10.68
CA SER A 27 16.79 62.69 11.23
C SER A 27 15.75 61.71 11.78
N VAL A 28 14.65 62.21 12.36
CA VAL A 28 13.54 61.40 12.87
C VAL A 28 12.76 60.80 11.70
N ASN A 29 12.44 61.61 10.69
CA ASN A 29 11.72 61.16 9.49
C ASN A 29 12.50 60.09 8.71
N ASN A 30 13.81 60.27 8.55
CA ASN A 30 14.65 59.28 7.87
C ASN A 30 14.74 57.97 8.69
N ARG A 31 14.82 58.06 10.03
CA ARG A 31 14.76 56.89 10.90
C ARG A 31 13.43 56.15 10.76
N GLN A 32 12.31 56.86 10.74
CA GLN A 32 10.98 56.28 10.54
C GLN A 32 10.86 55.58 9.18
N TYR A 33 11.30 56.24 8.09
CA TYR A 33 11.32 55.65 6.76
C TYR A 33 12.12 54.33 6.71
N ASN A 34 13.28 54.29 7.35
CA ASN A 34 14.10 53.08 7.40
C ASN A 34 13.46 51.95 8.23
N ILE A 35 12.72 52.28 9.28
CA ILE A 35 11.95 51.29 10.07
C ILE A 35 10.78 50.75 9.24
N ASP A 36 10.04 51.63 8.56
CA ASP A 36 8.89 51.25 7.73
C ASP A 36 9.33 50.39 6.56
N LYS A 37 10.45 50.74 5.91
CA LYS A 37 11.09 49.93 4.88
C LYS A 37 11.46 48.54 5.39
N ARG A 38 12.16 48.47 6.53
CA ARG A 38 12.56 47.19 7.15
C ARG A 38 11.34 46.35 7.54
N ASN A 39 10.29 46.96 8.07
CA ASN A 39 9.05 46.27 8.41
C ASN A 39 8.32 45.76 7.15
N SER A 40 8.27 46.56 6.08
CA SER A 40 7.72 46.15 4.79
C SER A 40 8.48 44.95 4.22
N ASP A 41 9.82 45.01 4.21
CA ASP A 41 10.67 43.93 3.72
C ASP A 41 10.54 42.67 4.59
N ASN A 42 10.46 42.83 5.91
CA ASN A 42 10.21 41.72 6.83
C ASN A 42 8.82 41.10 6.64
N ILE A 43 7.77 41.91 6.46
CA ILE A 43 6.41 41.42 6.18
C ILE A 43 6.38 40.69 4.83
N PHE A 44 7.05 41.23 3.81
CA PHE A 44 7.17 40.59 2.50
C PHE A 44 7.89 39.25 2.61
N ASN A 45 9.01 39.19 3.34
CA ASN A 45 9.77 37.96 3.59
C ASN A 45 9.00 36.95 4.44
N ILE A 46 8.27 37.39 5.47
CA ILE A 46 7.40 36.53 6.29
C ILE A 46 6.25 35.99 5.43
N LYS A 47 5.65 36.81 4.57
CA LYS A 47 4.57 36.40 3.67
C LYS A 47 5.09 35.42 2.61
N HIS A 48 6.26 35.65 2.03
CA HIS A 48 6.92 34.72 1.12
C HIS A 48 7.31 33.40 1.81
N ASN A 49 7.84 33.44 3.03
CA ASN A 49 8.18 32.25 3.80
C ASN A 49 6.93 31.48 4.29
N SER A 50 5.84 32.19 4.61
CA SER A 50 4.55 31.58 5.00
C SER A 50 3.80 30.97 3.81
N LEU A 51 3.92 31.58 2.62
CA LEU A 51 3.38 31.06 1.35
C LEU A 51 4.23 29.91 0.78
N GLY A 52 5.49 29.80 1.19
CA GLY A 52 6.43 28.75 0.76
C GLY A 52 6.37 27.45 1.58
N HIS A 53 5.58 27.37 2.65
CA HIS A 53 5.61 26.19 3.53
C HIS A 53 4.26 25.64 3.98
N ASN A 54 3.17 25.87 3.23
CA ASN A 54 1.87 25.30 3.59
C ASN A 54 1.11 24.73 2.39
N ASN A 55 1.77 23.94 1.53
CA ASN A 55 1.07 23.14 0.52
C ASN A 55 1.76 21.83 0.08
N SER A 56 2.82 21.38 0.74
CA SER A 56 3.32 20.01 0.55
C SER A 56 2.70 19.01 1.51
N ASP A 57 2.31 19.40 2.72
CA ASP A 57 2.00 18.39 3.75
C ASP A 57 0.53 17.92 3.75
N ASN A 58 -0.33 18.57 2.96
CA ASN A 58 -1.69 18.08 2.69
C ASN A 58 -1.88 17.47 1.30
N ARG A 59 -0.83 17.47 0.46
CA ARG A 59 -0.84 16.69 -0.78
C ARG A 59 -0.43 15.24 -0.53
N TYR A 60 0.32 14.94 0.52
CA TYR A 60 0.53 13.57 1.01
C TYR A 60 -0.57 13.08 1.97
N CYS A 61 -1.68 13.79 2.11
CA CYS A 61 -2.88 13.26 2.77
C CYS A 61 -3.97 13.00 1.72
N ILE A 62 -4.12 13.91 0.74
CA ILE A 62 -5.05 13.75 -0.38
C ILE A 62 -4.47 12.83 -1.46
N CYS A 63 -3.23 13.04 -1.94
CA CYS A 63 -2.59 12.09 -2.85
C CYS A 63 -2.21 10.80 -2.16
N ASN A 64 -1.97 10.75 -0.85
CA ASN A 64 -1.77 9.46 -0.14
C ASN A 64 -3.08 8.67 -0.09
N ASN A 65 -4.23 9.32 0.12
CA ASN A 65 -5.52 8.66 0.01
C ASN A 65 -5.84 8.27 -1.45
N ILE A 66 -5.46 9.06 -2.47
CA ILE A 66 -5.68 8.72 -3.88
C ILE A 66 -4.69 7.64 -4.35
N LEU A 67 -3.41 7.72 -3.98
CA LEU A 67 -2.38 6.70 -4.21
C LEU A 67 -2.77 5.41 -3.49
N LEU A 68 -3.21 5.44 -2.23
CA LEU A 68 -3.75 4.26 -1.53
C LEU A 68 -5.00 3.73 -2.23
N LYS A 69 -5.93 4.57 -2.67
CA LYS A 69 -7.12 4.15 -3.44
C LYS A 69 -6.79 3.54 -4.82
N LEU A 70 -5.63 3.85 -5.40
CA LEU A 70 -5.15 3.24 -6.65
C LEU A 70 -4.27 2.01 -6.39
N ILE A 71 -3.49 1.99 -5.32
CA ILE A 71 -2.58 0.90 -4.95
C ILE A 71 -3.33 -0.28 -4.32
N ILE A 72 -4.31 -0.02 -3.46
CA ILE A 72 -5.12 -1.07 -2.80
C ILE A 72 -5.82 -2.00 -3.82
N PRO A 73 -6.54 -1.50 -4.85
CA PRO A 73 -7.14 -2.39 -5.85
C PRO A 73 -6.08 -3.12 -6.68
N VAL A 74 -4.92 -2.51 -6.96
CA VAL A 74 -3.82 -3.18 -7.69
C VAL A 74 -3.21 -4.30 -6.86
N ILE A 75 -3.03 -4.12 -5.55
CA ILE A 75 -2.54 -5.16 -4.63
C ILE A 75 -3.58 -6.28 -4.49
N ILE A 76 -4.87 -5.94 -4.36
CA ILE A 76 -5.95 -6.94 -4.30
C ILE A 76 -5.99 -7.76 -5.59
N LEU A 77 -5.91 -7.11 -6.76
CA LEU A 77 -5.81 -7.79 -8.05
C LEU A 77 -4.55 -8.65 -8.16
N ALA A 78 -3.39 -8.16 -7.71
CA ALA A 78 -2.14 -8.91 -7.69
C ALA A 78 -2.24 -10.16 -6.79
N VAL A 79 -2.81 -10.05 -5.60
CA VAL A 79 -3.03 -11.18 -4.67
C VAL A 79 -4.00 -12.19 -5.28
N ILE A 80 -5.06 -11.75 -5.95
CA ILE A 80 -5.99 -12.64 -6.69
C ILE A 80 -5.23 -13.36 -7.81
N THR A 81 -4.37 -12.67 -8.57
CA THR A 81 -3.59 -13.30 -9.65
C THR A 81 -2.50 -14.25 -9.14
N LEU A 82 -1.86 -13.96 -8.01
CA LEU A 82 -0.84 -14.82 -7.39
C LEU A 82 -1.48 -16.04 -6.70
N GLY A 83 -2.70 -15.90 -6.17
CA GLY A 83 -3.49 -17.01 -5.62
C GLY A 83 -4.18 -17.89 -6.68
N SER A 84 -4.16 -17.49 -7.96
CA SER A 84 -4.86 -18.19 -9.03
C SER A 84 -4.00 -19.18 -9.83
N ILE A 85 -2.71 -19.33 -9.51
CA ILE A 85 -1.81 -20.25 -10.23
C ILE A 85 -1.62 -21.56 -9.45
N MET A 86 -2.72 -22.26 -9.17
CA MET A 86 -2.76 -23.72 -9.15
C MET A 86 -4.19 -24.20 -9.43
N VAL A 87 -4.77 -23.76 -10.55
CA VAL A 87 -5.71 -24.64 -11.24
C VAL A 87 -4.87 -25.51 -12.14
N LYS A 88 -4.41 -26.66 -11.63
CA LYS A 88 -4.15 -27.78 -12.52
C LYS A 88 -5.49 -27.99 -13.22
N ALA A 89 -5.58 -27.58 -14.48
CA ALA A 89 -6.64 -28.05 -15.34
C ALA A 89 -6.47 -29.58 -15.31
N SER A 90 -7.32 -30.26 -14.53
CA SER A 90 -7.46 -31.69 -14.66
C SER A 90 -7.65 -31.93 -16.14
N GLU A 91 -6.77 -32.77 -16.67
CA GLU A 91 -6.74 -33.18 -18.06
C GLU A 91 -8.18 -33.30 -18.54
N THR A 92 -8.49 -32.60 -19.63
CA THR A 92 -9.81 -32.64 -20.25
C THR A 92 -10.02 -34.09 -20.62
N ASP A 93 -10.71 -34.82 -19.74
CA ASP A 93 -11.04 -36.21 -19.93
C ASP A 93 -11.83 -36.21 -21.24
N THR A 94 -11.22 -36.76 -22.29
CA THR A 94 -11.71 -36.67 -23.68
C THR A 94 -13.00 -37.46 -23.90
N ARG A 95 -13.66 -37.84 -22.80
CA ARG A 95 -14.84 -38.69 -22.71
C ARG A 95 -15.98 -37.83 -22.14
N PRO A 96 -16.70 -37.05 -22.97
CA PRO A 96 -17.68 -36.05 -22.54
C PRO A 96 -18.88 -36.61 -21.75
N TYR A 97 -18.97 -37.93 -21.63
CA TYR A 97 -20.03 -38.66 -20.95
C TYR A 97 -19.59 -39.32 -19.64
N LEU A 98 -18.31 -39.39 -19.30
CA LEU A 98 -17.85 -40.05 -18.06
C LEU A 98 -17.57 -39.02 -16.97
N LYS A 99 -18.29 -39.12 -15.86
CA LYS A 99 -18.10 -38.29 -14.67
C LYS A 99 -17.42 -39.10 -13.57
N LYS A 100 -16.53 -38.46 -12.82
CA LYS A 100 -15.88 -39.02 -11.62
C LYS A 100 -16.84 -38.99 -10.43
N TYR A 101 -17.04 -40.12 -9.79
CA TYR A 101 -17.84 -40.30 -8.57
C TYR A 101 -16.98 -40.86 -7.46
N TYR A 102 -17.33 -40.55 -6.22
CA TYR A 102 -16.61 -40.98 -5.03
C TYR A 102 -17.47 -41.91 -4.19
N THR A 103 -16.84 -42.94 -3.61
CA THR A 103 -17.52 -43.90 -2.74
C THR A 103 -16.62 -44.30 -1.58
N SER A 104 -17.22 -44.60 -0.44
CA SER A 104 -16.52 -45.09 0.74
C SER A 104 -16.74 -46.59 0.86
N VAL A 105 -15.66 -47.36 0.89
CA VAL A 105 -15.68 -48.82 0.94
C VAL A 105 -15.02 -49.28 2.22
N GLU A 106 -15.68 -50.17 2.96
CA GLU A 106 -15.08 -50.84 4.11
C GLU A 106 -14.12 -51.92 3.62
N VAL A 107 -12.87 -51.88 4.11
CA VAL A 107 -11.82 -52.83 3.75
C VAL A 107 -12.08 -54.16 4.45
N THR A 108 -12.08 -55.24 3.68
CA THR A 108 -12.20 -56.62 4.17
C THR A 108 -10.82 -57.28 4.34
N SER A 109 -10.77 -58.52 4.82
CA SER A 109 -9.49 -59.24 5.00
C SER A 109 -8.79 -59.60 3.69
N ASP A 110 -9.56 -59.68 2.60
CA ASP A 110 -9.08 -60.17 1.31
C ASP A 110 -8.74 -59.01 0.35
N ASP A 111 -8.95 -57.78 0.82
CA ASP A 111 -8.69 -56.58 0.04
C ASP A 111 -7.22 -56.20 0.01
N THR A 112 -6.84 -55.67 -1.15
CA THR A 112 -5.57 -54.99 -1.37
C THR A 112 -5.84 -53.74 -2.20
N LEU A 113 -4.91 -52.78 -2.23
CA LEU A 113 -5.05 -51.64 -3.14
C LEU A 113 -5.19 -52.08 -4.61
N TRP A 114 -4.62 -53.23 -4.97
CA TRP A 114 -4.71 -53.81 -6.32
C TRP A 114 -6.06 -54.45 -6.63
N SER A 115 -6.74 -55.08 -5.66
CA SER A 115 -8.09 -55.60 -5.86
C SER A 115 -9.10 -54.45 -5.96
N LEU A 116 -8.98 -53.46 -5.07
CA LEU A 116 -9.80 -52.26 -5.10
C LEU A 116 -9.57 -51.43 -6.38
N GLU A 117 -8.34 -51.37 -6.88
CA GLU A 117 -8.09 -50.78 -8.20
C GLU A 117 -8.78 -51.58 -9.31
N ALA A 118 -8.68 -52.91 -9.31
CA ALA A 118 -9.30 -53.72 -10.36
C ALA A 118 -10.83 -53.59 -10.39
N ASP A 119 -11.46 -53.39 -9.24
CA ASP A 119 -12.92 -53.26 -9.12
C ASP A 119 -13.45 -51.87 -9.48
N TYR A 120 -12.67 -50.81 -9.18
CA TYR A 120 -13.14 -49.43 -9.31
C TYR A 120 -12.47 -48.62 -10.44
N ASN A 121 -11.23 -48.95 -10.82
CA ASN A 121 -10.60 -48.38 -12.01
C ASN A 121 -11.20 -49.04 -13.25
N ASN A 122 -12.12 -48.36 -13.92
CA ASN A 122 -12.78 -48.87 -15.13
C ASN A 122 -11.84 -48.93 -16.37
N GLY A 123 -10.53 -49.12 -16.16
CA GLY A 123 -9.49 -49.19 -17.18
C GLY A 123 -9.20 -47.84 -17.85
N LEU A 124 -9.55 -46.74 -17.20
CA LEU A 124 -9.44 -45.39 -17.79
C LEU A 124 -8.12 -44.69 -17.47
N GLU A 125 -7.47 -45.09 -16.38
CA GLU A 125 -6.15 -44.62 -15.99
C GLU A 125 -5.21 -45.79 -15.69
N ASP A 126 -3.90 -45.53 -15.73
CA ASP A 126 -2.90 -46.54 -15.37
C ASP A 126 -3.09 -47.01 -13.93
N ARG A 127 -2.93 -48.31 -13.69
CA ARG A 127 -3.10 -48.95 -12.38
C ARG A 127 -2.29 -48.24 -11.29
N ASN A 128 -1.02 -47.95 -11.54
CA ASN A 128 -0.17 -47.32 -10.52
C ASN A 128 -0.60 -45.87 -10.29
N THR A 129 -1.03 -45.18 -11.34
CA THR A 129 -1.61 -43.84 -11.22
C THR A 129 -2.87 -43.85 -10.37
N TYR A 130 -3.81 -44.77 -10.62
CA TYR A 130 -5.02 -44.93 -9.80
C TYR A 130 -4.68 -45.19 -8.33
N ILE A 131 -3.82 -46.18 -8.06
CA ILE A 131 -3.40 -46.56 -6.71
C ILE A 131 -2.78 -45.36 -5.97
N ASN A 132 -1.87 -44.63 -6.63
CA ASN A 132 -1.26 -43.43 -6.04
C ASN A 132 -2.30 -42.34 -5.74
N ASN A 133 -3.28 -42.16 -6.62
CA ASN A 133 -4.34 -41.17 -6.44
C ASN A 133 -5.25 -41.52 -5.26
N ILE A 134 -5.69 -42.79 -5.13
CA ILE A 134 -6.51 -43.21 -3.98
C ILE A 134 -5.72 -43.19 -2.66
N MET A 135 -4.41 -43.47 -2.69
CA MET A 135 -3.56 -43.30 -1.50
C MET A 135 -3.49 -41.84 -1.07
N GLN A 136 -3.27 -40.91 -2.00
CA GLN A 136 -3.26 -39.48 -1.69
C GLN A 136 -4.64 -39.00 -1.20
N LEU A 137 -5.71 -39.48 -1.81
CA LEU A 137 -7.09 -39.17 -1.43
C LEU A 137 -7.42 -39.59 0.00
N ASN A 138 -6.81 -40.68 0.48
CA ASN A 138 -6.97 -41.21 1.84
C ASN A 138 -5.84 -40.81 2.80
N ASN A 139 -4.98 -39.86 2.41
CA ASN A 139 -3.82 -39.42 3.20
C ASN A 139 -2.90 -40.58 3.63
N MET A 140 -2.77 -41.61 2.79
CA MET A 140 -1.94 -42.78 3.05
C MET A 140 -0.49 -42.51 2.66
N THR A 141 0.45 -42.99 3.48
CA THR A 141 1.89 -42.91 3.25
C THR A 141 2.51 -44.25 2.84
N SER A 142 1.76 -45.35 2.97
CA SER A 142 2.12 -46.70 2.52
C SER A 142 0.94 -47.37 1.83
N ASP A 143 1.19 -48.52 1.21
CA ASP A 143 0.19 -49.39 0.58
C ASP A 143 -0.58 -50.27 1.57
N THR A 144 -0.37 -50.08 2.87
CA THR A 144 -0.99 -50.87 3.93
C THR A 144 -2.41 -50.41 4.18
N ILE A 145 -3.37 -51.33 4.04
CA ILE A 145 -4.79 -51.12 4.38
C ILE A 145 -5.18 -52.02 5.54
N ILE A 146 -6.15 -51.57 6.35
CA ILE A 146 -6.53 -52.25 7.59
C ILE A 146 -8.00 -52.64 7.48
N THR A 147 -8.29 -53.92 7.71
CA THR A 147 -9.65 -54.45 7.72
C THR A 147 -10.55 -53.71 8.73
N GLY A 148 -11.78 -53.39 8.31
CA GLY A 148 -12.75 -52.60 9.07
C GLY A 148 -12.58 -51.08 8.93
N ASN A 149 -11.49 -50.60 8.32
CA ASN A 149 -11.36 -49.19 7.97
C ASN A 149 -12.08 -48.89 6.66
N HIS A 150 -12.48 -47.63 6.50
CA HIS A 150 -13.05 -47.15 5.25
C HIS A 150 -11.99 -46.48 4.37
N LEU A 151 -12.00 -46.80 3.08
CA LEU A 151 -11.24 -46.11 2.05
C LEU A 151 -12.18 -45.37 1.11
N LEU A 152 -11.83 -44.13 0.82
CA LEU A 152 -12.45 -43.31 -0.20
C LEU A 152 -11.86 -43.67 -1.56
N LEU A 153 -12.68 -44.24 -2.44
CA LEU A 153 -12.32 -44.58 -3.81
C LEU A 153 -13.09 -43.69 -4.78
N TYR A 154 -12.68 -43.69 -6.05
CA TYR A 154 -13.43 -43.00 -7.10
C TYR A 154 -13.53 -43.85 -8.36
N TYR A 155 -14.63 -43.73 -9.09
CA TYR A 155 -14.84 -44.44 -10.35
C TYR A 155 -15.48 -43.51 -11.37
N TYR A 156 -15.52 -43.93 -12.63
CA TYR A 156 -16.07 -43.13 -13.71
C TYR A 156 -17.34 -43.79 -14.26
N SER A 157 -18.45 -43.05 -14.26
CA SER A 157 -19.73 -43.54 -14.79
C SER A 157 -20.42 -42.50 -15.66
N SER A 158 -21.24 -42.97 -16.61
CA SER A 158 -22.07 -42.11 -17.46
C SER A 158 -23.45 -41.81 -16.89
N GLU A 159 -23.85 -42.49 -15.82
CA GLU A 159 -25.18 -42.36 -15.24
C GLU A 159 -25.14 -41.57 -13.92
N HIS A 160 -26.13 -40.70 -13.73
CA HIS A 160 -26.49 -40.18 -12.40
C HIS A 160 -27.40 -41.23 -11.77
N ASN A 161 -26.90 -41.96 -10.77
CA ASN A 161 -27.74 -42.81 -9.93
C ASN A 161 -28.42 -41.95 -8.86
#